data_AF-A0A396JRE5-F1
#
_entry.id   AF-A0A396JRE5-F1
#
_cell.length_a   1.000
_cell.length_b   1.000
_cell.length_c   1.000
_cell.angle_alpha   90.00
_cell.angle_beta   90.00
_cell.angle_gamma   90.00
#
_symmetry.space_group_name_H-M   'P 1'
#
loop_
_entity.id
_entity.type
_entity.pdbx_description
1 polymer ?
#
loop_
_entity_poly.entity_id
_entity_poly.type
_entity_poly.pdbx_seq_one_letter_code
_entity_poly.pdbx_strand_id
1 'polypeptide(L)' 'MMVEIVKYVYVIIIFLSLFLVATNIEGKFQKCCKDSDCLDLLYCRTPLKPKCIHERMCKCKAVFTSNDYVLT' A
#
# COMPACT_ATOMS: atom_id res chain seq x y z
N MET A 1 0.33 25.53 34.24
CA MET A 1 0.26 24.09 34.59
C MET A 1 -0.89 23.35 33.89
N MET A 2 -2.15 23.40 34.35
CA MET A 2 -3.25 22.64 33.69
C MET A 2 -3.47 23.05 32.23
N VAL A 3 -3.43 24.35 31.91
CA VAL A 3 -3.64 24.86 30.55
C VAL A 3 -2.55 24.39 29.57
N GLU A 4 -1.31 24.26 30.03
CA GLU A 4 -0.20 23.76 29.21
C GLU A 4 -0.31 22.26 28.97
N ILE A 5 -0.72 21.49 29.98
CA ILE A 5 -1.00 20.07 29.87
C ILE A 5 -2.15 19.84 28.87
N VAL A 6 -3.23 20.61 28.96
CA VAL A 6 -4.36 20.55 28.03
C VAL A 6 -3.93 20.87 26.60
N LYS A 7 -3.09 21.90 26.40
CA LYS A 7 -2.51 22.20 25.08
C LYS A 7 -1.67 21.04 24.54
N TYR A 8 -0.84 20.43 25.38
CA TYR A 8 0.03 19.33 24.98
C TYR A 8 -0.78 18.10 24.56
N VAL A 9 -1.82 17.77 25.33
CA VAL A 9 -2.77 16.69 25.00
C VAL A 9 -3.47 16.96 23.67
N TYR A 10 -3.91 18.20 23.41
CA TYR A 10 -4.53 18.56 22.13
C TYR A 10 -3.58 18.35 20.93
N VAL A 11 -2.32 18.75 21.07
CA VAL A 11 -1.31 18.56 20.01
C VAL A 11 -1.10 17.06 19.73
N ILE A 12 -1.01 16.23 20.77
CA ILE A 12 -0.88 14.77 20.61
C ILE A 12 -2.12 14.20 19.91
N ILE A 13 -3.33 14.59 20.33
CA ILE A 13 -4.57 14.11 19.71
C ILE A 13 -4.61 14.49 18.22
N ILE A 14 -4.25 15.72 17.87
CA ILE A 14 -4.20 16.17 16.47
C ILE A 14 -3.18 15.34 15.69
N PHE A 15 -1.98 15.14 16.24
CA PHE A 15 -0.94 14.34 15.59
C PHE A 15 -1.40 12.89 15.34
N LEU A 16 -1.99 12.24 16.34
CA LEU A 16 -2.54 10.88 16.21
C LEU A 16 -3.70 10.82 15.20
N SER A 17 -4.56 11.83 15.20
CA SER A 17 -5.69 11.92 14.26
C SER A 17 -5.20 12.04 12.81
N LEU A 18 -4.22 12.91 12.56
CA LEU A 18 -3.61 13.07 11.24
C LEU A 18 -2.91 11.78 10.78
N PHE A 19 -2.21 11.10 11.68
CA PHE A 19 -1.56 9.83 11.38
C PHE A 19 -2.58 8.72 11.00
N LEU A 20 -3.70 8.62 11.73
CA LEU A 20 -4.78 7.68 11.41
C LEU A 20 -5.45 7.97 10.07
N VAL A 21 -5.58 9.24 9.68
CA VAL A 21 -6.12 9.62 8.37
C VAL A 21 -5.13 9.26 7.26
N ALA A 22 -3.84 9.58 7.44
CA ALA A 22 -2.80 9.26 6.45
C ALA A 22 -2.67 7.74 6.21
N THR A 23 -2.67 6.96 7.29
CA THR A 23 -2.60 5.49 7.21
C THR A 23 -3.88 4.85 6.65
N ASN A 24 -5.06 5.47 6.82
CA ASN A 24 -6.29 5.04 6.13
C ASN A 24 -6.23 5.26 4.61
N ILE A 25 -5.48 6.27 4.14
CA ILE A 25 -5.31 6.51 2.71
C ILE A 25 -4.44 5.41 2.09
N GLU A 26 -3.38 4.98 2.77
CA GLU A 26 -2.59 3.80 2.37
C GLU A 26 -3.35 2.48 2.58
N GLY A 27 -4.26 2.43 3.56
CA GLY A 27 -5.13 1.29 3.86
C GLY A 27 -6.18 0.98 2.78
N LYS A 28 -6.32 1.82 1.74
CA LYS A 28 -6.95 1.42 0.46
C LYS A 28 -6.03 0.50 -0.34
N PHE A 29 -5.43 -0.49 0.30
CA PHE A 29 -5.00 -1.69 -0.39
C PHE A 29 -6.27 -2.34 -0.92
N GLN A 30 -6.57 -2.04 -2.18
CA GLN A 30 -7.74 -2.49 -2.89
C GLN A 30 -7.79 -4.01 -2.76
N LYS A 31 -8.78 -4.51 -2.01
CA LYS A 31 -8.98 -5.95 -1.84
C LYS A 31 -9.14 -6.56 -3.22
N CYS A 32 -8.17 -7.37 -3.64
CA CYS A 32 -8.25 -8.14 -4.87
C CYS A 32 -8.62 -9.59 -4.57
N CYS A 33 -9.33 -10.22 -5.49
CA CYS A 33 -9.63 -11.65 -5.47
C CYS A 33 -8.86 -12.38 -6.58
N LYS A 34 -8.56 -11.70 -7.68
CA LYS A 34 -7.81 -12.21 -8.84
C LYS A 34 -6.84 -11.16 -9.36
N ASP A 35 -5.82 -11.60 -10.11
CA ASP A 35 -4.82 -10.71 -10.73
C ASP A 35 -5.47 -9.64 -11.64
N SER A 36 -6.60 -9.96 -12.28
CA SER A 36 -7.38 -9.04 -13.12
C SER A 36 -7.91 -7.82 -12.36
N ASP A 37 -8.19 -7.95 -11.07
CA ASP A 37 -8.73 -6.87 -10.25
C ASP A 37 -7.69 -5.76 -10.01
N CYS A 38 -6.42 -6.05 -10.33
CA CYS A 38 -5.30 -5.12 -10.21
C CYS A 38 -4.96 -4.39 -11.52
N LEU A 39 -5.58 -4.75 -12.65
CA LEU A 39 -5.22 -4.20 -13.98
C LEU A 39 -5.52 -2.71 -14.12
N ASP A 40 -6.60 -2.21 -13.51
CA ASP A 40 -7.04 -0.82 -13.69
C ASP A 40 -6.31 0.18 -12.79
N LEU A 41 -5.50 -0.29 -11.84
CA LEU A 41 -5.06 0.53 -10.70
C LEU A 41 -3.54 0.68 -10.56
N LEU A 42 -2.74 -0.21 -11.16
CA LEU A 42 -1.30 -0.25 -10.90
C LEU A 42 -0.47 -0.32 -12.18
N TYR A 43 0.15 0.82 -12.55
CA TYR A 43 1.18 0.86 -13.59
C TYR A 43 2.49 0.25 -13.04
N CYS A 44 2.71 -1.04 -13.31
CA CYS A 44 3.97 -1.70 -12.97
C CYS A 44 5.03 -1.42 -14.05
N ARG A 45 6.26 -1.11 -13.63
CA ARG A 45 7.40 -1.02 -14.54
C ARG A 45 7.77 -2.41 -15.06
N THR A 46 7.96 -2.55 -16.37
CA THR A 46 8.48 -3.80 -16.97
C THR A 46 9.82 -4.20 -16.33
N PRO A 47 10.04 -5.48 -15.97
CA PRO A 47 9.29 -6.71 -16.31
C PRO A 47 8.21 -7.12 -15.28
N LEU A 48 7.85 -6.23 -14.36
CA LEU A 48 6.90 -6.53 -13.30
C LEU A 48 5.46 -6.52 -13.84
N LYS A 49 4.62 -7.45 -13.36
CA LYS A 49 3.17 -7.43 -13.59
C LYS A 49 2.42 -7.28 -12.26
N PRO A 50 1.26 -6.59 -12.26
CA PRO A 50 0.42 -6.51 -11.08
C PRO A 50 -0.15 -7.91 -10.76
N LYS A 51 -0.03 -8.32 -9.51
CA LYS A 51 -0.52 -9.61 -9.00
C LYS A 51 -1.30 -9.41 -7.72
N CYS A 52 -2.39 -10.15 -7.59
CA CYS A 52 -3.11 -10.27 -6.35
C CYS A 52 -2.39 -11.27 -5.45
N ILE A 53 -1.85 -10.80 -4.33
CA ILE A 53 -1.20 -11.68 -3.35
C ILE A 53 -2.21 -12.20 -2.32
N HIS A 54 -1.83 -13.23 -1.55
CA HIS A 54 -2.70 -13.88 -0.56
C HIS A 54 -3.34 -12.92 0.46
N GLU A 55 -2.68 -11.80 0.75
CA GLU A 55 -3.19 -10.72 1.62
C GLU A 55 -4.34 -9.92 0.97
N ARG A 56 -4.83 -10.33 -0.21
CA ARG A 56 -5.78 -9.61 -1.07
C ARG A 56 -5.27 -8.22 -1.45
N MET A 57 -3.97 -8.08 -1.60
CA MET A 57 -3.34 -6.81 -1.98
C MET A 57 -2.77 -6.93 -3.39
N CYS A 58 -2.94 -5.89 -4.19
CA CYS A 58 -2.24 -5.77 -5.46
C CYS A 58 -0.78 -5.38 -5.20
N LYS A 59 0.18 -6.19 -5.67
CA LYS A 59 1.61 -5.87 -5.66
C LYS A 59 2.22 -6.13 -7.04
N CYS A 60 3.21 -5.34 -7.44
CA CYS A 60 4.01 -5.64 -8.64
C CYS A 60 4.97 -6.79 -8.33
N LYS A 61 4.91 -7.88 -9.10
CA LYS A 61 5.87 -9.00 -9.02
C LYS A 61 6.57 -9.22 -10.34
N ALA A 62 7.84 -9.60 -10.28
CA ALA A 62 8.60 -10.02 -11.44
C ALA A 62 7.96 -11.29 -12.02
N VAL A 63 7.63 -11.25 -13.30
CA VAL A 63 7.24 -12.43 -14.06
C VAL A 63 8.48 -12.86 -14.83
N PHE A 64 9.26 -13.77 -14.24
CA PHE A 64 10.31 -14.45 -14.97
C PHE A 64 9.62 -15.38 -15.98
N THR A 65 9.84 -15.15 -17.25
CA THR A 65 9.36 -16.04 -18.31
C THR A 65 10.40 -17.12 -18.57
N SER A 66 9.97 -18.27 -19.09
CA SER A 66 10.86 -19.38 -19.51
C SER A 66 12.05 -18.96 -20.37
N ASN A 67 11.97 -17.80 -21.04
CA ASN A 67 13.00 -17.28 -21.92
C ASN A 67 14.12 -16.53 -21.17
N ASP A 68 13.93 -16.18 -19.90
CA ASP A 68 14.94 -15.49 -19.09
C ASP A 68 15.98 -16.45 -18.49
N TYR A 69 15.66 -17.75 -18.39
CA TYR A 69 16.58 -18.79 -17.89
C TYR A 69 17.59 -19.26 -18.95
N VAL A 70 17.38 -18.92 -20.22
CA VAL A 70 18.24 -19.34 -21.35
C VAL A 70 19.35 -18.31 -21.62
N LEU A 71 19.29 -17.13 -20.97
CA LEU A 71 20.23 -16.01 -21.17
C LEU A 71 21.29 -15.87 -20.06
N THR A 72 21.40 -16.83 -19.16
CA THR A 72 22.53 -16.99 -18.22
C THR A 72 23.27 -18.28 -18.49
#